data_AF-A0A4S3LNS3-F1
#
_entry.id   AF-A0A4S3LNS3-F1
#
_cell.length_a   1.000
_cell.length_b   1.000
_cell.length_c   1.000
_cell.angle_alpha   90.00
_cell.angle_beta   90.00
_cell.angle_gamma   90.00
#
_symmetry.space_group_name_H-M   'P 1'
#
loop_
_entity.id
_entity.type
_entity.pdbx_description
1 polymer ?
#
loop_
_entity_poly.entity_id
_entity_poly.type
_entity_poly.pdbx_seq_one_letter_code
_entity_poly.pdbx_strand_id
1 'polypeptide(L)' 'DGTVIVGDNLRTDILAGFQAGLETILVLSGVSTLNDIEGMPFRPTWIYPSVADIDII' A
#
# COMPACT_ATOMS: atom_id res chain seq x y z
N ASP A 1 17.05 2.79 -8.45
CA ASP A 1 16.07 3.19 -7.44
C ASP A 1 15.21 1.99 -7.10
N GLY A 2 15.15 1.60 -5.82
CA GLY A 2 14.66 0.29 -5.41
C GLY A 2 14.18 0.27 -3.97
N THR A 3 13.38 1.25 -3.60
CA THR A 3 12.74 1.32 -2.28
C THR A 3 11.23 1.32 -2.48
N VAL A 4 10.57 0.37 -1.82
CA VAL A 4 9.11 0.24 -1.78
C VAL A 4 8.65 0.33 -0.34
N ILE A 5 7.53 1.00 -0.09
CA ILE A 5 6.89 1.01 1.24
C ILE A 5 5.78 -0.04 1.26
N VAL A 6 5.84 -0.95 2.23
CA VAL A 6 4.79 -1.93 2.51
C VAL A 6 4.06 -1.51 3.77
N GLY A 7 2.73 -1.47 3.75
CA GLY A 7 1.92 -1.13 4.91
C GLY A 7 0.48 -1.59 4.79
N ASP A 8 -0.27 -1.50 5.89
CA ASP A 8 -1.67 -1.93 5.97
C ASP A 8 -2.64 -0.75 6.12
N ASN A 9 -2.12 0.48 6.27
CA ASN A 9 -2.94 1.67 6.45
C ASN A 9 -2.76 2.69 5.31
N LEU A 10 -3.84 2.93 4.56
CA LEU A 10 -3.90 3.89 3.46
C LEU A 10 -3.53 5.31 3.89
N ARG A 11 -3.95 5.73 5.09
CA ARG A 11 -3.80 7.13 5.54
C ARG A 11 -2.43 7.44 6.13
N THR A 12 -1.64 6.43 6.47
CA THR A 12 -0.29 6.59 7.02
C THR A 12 0.75 6.07 6.06
N ASP A 13 0.80 4.77 5.83
CA ASP A 13 1.92 4.12 5.15
C ASP A 13 1.89 4.44 3.66
N ILE A 14 0.74 4.23 3.04
CA ILE A 14 0.54 4.48 1.61
C ILE A 14 0.59 5.97 1.31
N LEU A 15 -0.02 6.81 2.17
CA LEU A 15 0.05 8.26 2.02
C LEU A 15 1.49 8.77 2.14
N ALA A 16 2.26 8.28 3.11
CA ALA A 16 3.65 8.67 3.29
C ALA A 16 4.51 8.26 2.08
N GLY A 17 4.35 7.03 1.58
CA GLY A 17 5.07 6.58 0.40
C GLY A 17 4.70 7.35 -0.87
N PHE A 18 3.41 7.61 -1.06
CA PHE A 18 2.93 8.45 -2.15
C PHE A 18 3.51 9.87 -2.09
N GLN A 19 3.53 10.50 -0.91
CA GLN A 19 4.11 11.84 -0.72
C GLN A 19 5.64 11.87 -0.91
N ALA A 20 6.32 10.76 -0.61
CA ALA A 20 7.76 10.61 -0.83
C ALA A 20 8.12 10.24 -2.28
N GLY A 21 7.13 10.02 -3.17
CA GLY A 21 7.34 9.56 -4.53
C GLY A 21 7.87 8.13 -4.62
N LEU A 22 7.63 7.32 -3.58
CA LEU A 22 8.01 5.91 -3.51
C LEU A 22 6.86 5.02 -3.99
N GLU A 23 7.22 3.86 -4.52
CA GLU A 23 6.24 2.82 -4.79
C GLU A 23 5.68 2.27 -3.48
N THR A 24 4.42 1.84 -3.51
CA THR A 24 3.71 1.40 -2.30
C THR A 24 2.98 0.09 -2.51
N ILE A 25 3.03 -0.77 -1.49
CA ILE A 25 2.29 -2.02 -1.43
C ILE A 25 1.36 -1.95 -0.23
N LEU A 26 0.05 -2.05 -0.49
CA LEU A 26 -0.95 -2.21 0.55
C LEU A 26 -1.18 -3.69 0.83
N VAL A 27 -1.06 -4.10 2.09
CA VAL A 27 -1.49 -5.44 2.54
C VAL A 27 -2.83 -5.36 3.26
N LEU A 28 -3.73 -6.28 2.97
CA LEU A 28 -5.10 -6.30 3.49
C LEU A 28 -5.24 -7.09 4.81
N SER A 29 -4.11 -7.49 5.40
CA SER A 29 -4.07 -8.24 6.67
C SER A 29 -4.26 -7.36 7.92
N GLY A 30 -4.40 -6.05 7.75
CA GLY A 30 -4.46 -5.07 8.84
C GLY A 30 -5.63 -4.10 8.75
N VAL A 31 -5.37 -2.80 8.84
CA VAL A 31 -6.39 -1.77 9.07
C VAL A 31 -7.25 -1.48 7.84
N SER A 32 -6.64 -1.25 6.68
CA SER A 32 -7.37 -0.84 5.48
C SER A 32 -7.91 -2.03 4.70
N THR A 33 -9.10 -1.83 4.14
CA THR A 33 -9.79 -2.81 3.30
C THR A 33 -9.81 -2.37 1.83
N LEU A 34 -10.19 -3.26 0.93
CA LEU A 34 -10.37 -2.92 -0.49
C LEU A 34 -11.40 -1.79 -0.70
N ASN A 35 -12.44 -1.73 0.12
CA ASN A 35 -13.48 -0.71 0.00
C ASN A 35 -12.95 0.69 0.37
N ASP A 36 -12.00 0.78 1.30
CA ASP A 36 -11.41 2.05 1.71
C ASP A 36 -10.62 2.72 0.57
N ILE A 37 -10.12 1.92 -0.37
CA ILE A 37 -9.37 2.38 -1.53
C ILE A 37 -10.24 3.25 -2.43
N GLU A 38 -11.51 2.89 -2.64
CA GLU A 38 -12.41 3.62 -3.54
C GLU A 38 -12.55 5.10 -3.14
N GLY A 39 -12.55 5.39 -1.83
CA GLY A 39 -12.67 6.73 -1.27
C GLY A 39 -11.38 7.57 -1.23
N MET A 40 -10.24 7.02 -1.60
CA MET A 40 -8.96 7.75 -1.56
C MET A 40 -8.70 8.50 -2.88
N PRO A 41 -8.02 9.66 -2.87
CA PRO A 41 -7.58 10.34 -4.08
C PRO A 41 -6.27 9.78 -4.65
N PHE A 42 -5.65 8.82 -3.96
CA PHE A 42 -4.45 8.11 -4.36
C PHE A 42 -4.69 6.60 -4.32
N ARG A 43 -3.80 5.83 -4.95
CA ARG A 43 -3.86 4.38 -5.00
C ARG A 43 -2.48 3.81 -4.64
N PRO A 44 -2.42 2.71 -3.89
CA PRO A 44 -1.17 1.96 -3.75
C PRO A 44 -0.76 1.40 -5.12
N THR A 45 0.54 1.20 -5.34
CA THR A 45 1.06 0.61 -6.58
C THR A 45 0.61 -0.85 -6.71
N TRP A 46 0.63 -1.60 -5.61
CA TRP A 46 0.14 -2.98 -5.54
C TRP A 46 -0.69 -3.25 -4.28
N ILE A 47 -1.53 -4.28 -4.35
CA ILE A 47 -2.40 -4.71 -3.26
C ILE A 47 -2.29 -6.22 -3.12
N TYR A 48 -1.98 -6.70 -1.90
CA TYR A 48 -1.90 -8.13 -1.59
C TYR A 48 -2.72 -8.46 -0.33
N PRO A 49 -3.20 -9.71 -0.18
CA PRO A 49 -3.87 -10.12 1.05
C PRO A 49 -2.95 -10.06 2.28
N SER A 50 -1.70 -10.47 2.14
CA SER A 50 -0.67 -10.49 3.18
C SER A 50 0.72 -10.26 2.59
N VAL A 51 1.69 -9.97 3.45
CA VAL A 51 3.11 -9.92 3.07
C VAL A 51 3.64 -11.24 2.52
N ALA A 52 3.03 -12.36 2.89
CA ALA A 52 3.41 -13.69 2.42
C ALA A 52 3.10 -13.91 0.93
N ASP A 53 2.21 -13.10 0.35
CA ASP A 53 1.74 -13.24 -1.03
C ASP A 53 2.47 -12.32 -2.00
N ILE A 54 3.42 -11.49 -1.51
CA ILE A 54 4.13 -10.53 -2.35
C ILE A 54 5.14 -11.28 -3.25
N ASP A 55 4.98 -11.13 -4.56
CA ASP A 55 5.75 -11.85 -5.60
C ASP A 55 6.50 -10.94 -6.59
N ILE A 56 6.58 -9.64 -6.26
CA ILE A 56 7.15 -8.58 -7.12
C ILE A 56 8.53 -8.07 -6.67
N ILE A 57 9.14 -8.74 -5.68
CA ILE A 57 10.47 -8.41 -5.12
C ILE A 57 11.53 -9.37 -5.67
#